data_AF-A0A6L9GC93-F1
#
_entry.id   AF-A0A6L9GC93-F1
#
_cell.length_a   1.000
_cell.length_b   1.000
_cell.length_c   1.000
_cell.angle_alpha   90.00
_cell.angle_beta   90.00
_cell.angle_gamma   90.00
#
_symmetry.space_group_name_H-M   'P 1'
#
loop_
_entity.id
_entity.type
_entity.pdbx_description
1 polymer ?
#
loop_
_entity_poly.entity_id
_entity_poly.type
_entity_poly.pdbx_seq_one_letter_code
_entity_poly.pdbx_strand_id
1 'polypeptide(L)'
;HGRTWHMVPRSSELPVVHMNEFIIDEQGFVGWVKGIGDTELTILDMHQEPLLHQEAWGLKPRDIYQSLALYALLDPDIHLVNLSGAAGSGKTILALAAAIEQTMVS
;
A
#
# COMPACT_ATOMS: atom_id res chain seq x y z
N HIS A 1 2.24 -5.99 -17.36
CA HIS A 1 1.16 -5.06 -16.97
C HIS A 1 1.72 -3.65 -16.94
N GLY A 2 1.06 -2.69 -17.60
CA GLY A 2 1.50 -1.30 -17.60
C GLY A 2 1.37 -0.72 -16.19
N ARG A 3 2.41 -0.04 -15.71
CA ARG A 3 2.36 0.75 -14.47
C ARG A 3 2.22 2.21 -14.89
N THR A 4 1.26 2.91 -14.31
CA THR A 4 1.10 4.36 -14.51
C THR A 4 1.84 5.09 -13.39
N TRP A 5 2.64 6.09 -13.77
CA TRP A 5 3.42 6.89 -12.85
C TRP A 5 3.02 8.35 -12.98
N HIS A 6 2.80 9.01 -11.85
CA HIS A 6 2.52 10.43 -11.76
C HIS A 6 3.76 11.16 -11.24
N MET A 7 4.20 12.17 -11.99
CA MET A 7 5.25 13.10 -11.58
C MET A 7 4.58 14.40 -11.18
N VAL A 8 4.55 14.67 -9.88
CA VAL A 8 3.82 15.81 -9.32
C VAL A 8 4.83 16.88 -8.88
N PRO A 9 4.77 18.11 -9.42
CA PRO A 9 5.63 19.20 -9.00
C PRO A 9 5.47 19.47 -7.50
N ARG A 10 6.58 19.61 -6.79
CA ARG A 10 6.59 19.93 -5.36
C ARG A 10 6.22 21.41 -5.21
N SER A 11 5.00 21.68 -4.74
CA SER A 11 4.54 23.04 -4.41
C SER A 11 4.30 23.18 -2.91
N SER A 12 4.26 24.42 -2.41
CA SER A 12 3.93 24.73 -1.00
C SER A 12 2.48 24.39 -0.63
N GLU A 13 1.63 24.11 -1.61
CA GLU A 13 0.22 23.76 -1.42
C GLU A 13 0.01 22.26 -1.18
N LEU A 14 1.02 21.43 -1.49
CA LEU A 14 0.94 20.01 -1.25
C LEU A 14 1.18 19.69 0.23
N PRO A 15 0.43 18.73 0.80
CA PRO A 15 0.70 18.23 2.13
C PRO A 15 2.11 17.63 2.21
N VAL A 16 2.66 17.61 3.42
CA VAL A 16 3.89 16.86 3.68
C VAL A 16 3.60 15.38 3.48
N VAL A 17 4.34 14.75 2.55
CA VAL A 17 4.28 13.31 2.29
C VAL A 17 5.61 12.64 2.64
N HIS A 18 5.53 11.35 2.95
CA HIS A 18 6.66 10.51 3.30
C HIS A 18 6.93 9.43 2.24
N MET A 19 8.18 8.98 2.20
CA MET A 19 8.58 7.83 1.38
C MET A 19 7.73 6.62 1.79
N ASN A 20 7.21 5.88 0.81
CA ASN A 20 6.31 4.74 0.98
C ASN A 20 4.92 5.06 1.55
N GLU A 21 4.54 6.34 1.63
CA GLU A 21 3.18 6.72 2.02
C GLU A 21 2.18 6.38 0.91
N PHE A 22 1.02 5.88 1.31
CA PHE A 22 -0.12 5.68 0.42
C PHE A 22 -1.04 6.89 0.47
N ILE A 23 -1.43 7.39 -0.70
CA ILE A 23 -2.37 8.49 -0.86
C ILE A 23 -3.70 7.88 -1.32
N ILE A 24 -4.78 8.22 -0.63
CA ILE A 24 -6.14 7.80 -1.00
C ILE A 24 -6.99 9.06 -1.08
N ASP A 25 -7.79 9.18 -2.14
CA ASP A 25 -8.79 10.26 -2.25
C ASP A 25 -10.23 9.72 -2.23
N GLU A 26 -11.20 10.63 -2.18
CA GLU A 26 -12.63 10.29 -2.18
C GLU A 26 -13.13 9.77 -3.54
N GLN A 27 -12.34 9.92 -4.60
CA GLN A 27 -12.67 9.48 -5.96
C GLN A 27 -12.15 8.06 -6.25
N GLY A 28 -11.44 7.44 -5.31
CA GLY A 28 -10.91 6.08 -5.42
C GLY A 28 -9.50 6.02 -6.03
N PHE A 29 -8.80 7.14 -6.16
CA PHE A 29 -7.38 7.13 -6.47
C PHE A 29 -6.60 6.51 -5.31
N VAL A 30 -5.66 5.64 -5.65
CA VAL A 30 -4.69 5.09 -4.71
C VAL A 30 -3.30 5.31 -5.28
N GLY A 31 -2.51 6.15 -4.63
CA GLY A 31 -1.13 6.43 -5.00
C GLY A 31 -0.16 5.84 -4.01
N TRP A 32 1.00 5.39 -4.46
CA TRP A 32 2.12 5.03 -3.59
C TRP A 32 3.32 5.94 -3.87
N VAL A 33 3.73 6.72 -2.87
CA VAL A 33 4.90 7.61 -2.97
C VAL A 33 6.15 6.75 -3.12
N LYS A 34 6.78 6.80 -4.29
CA LYS A 34 7.97 6.03 -4.69
C LYS A 34 9.23 6.89 -4.84
N GLY A 35 9.09 8.21 -4.86
CA GLY A 35 10.22 9.12 -4.86
C GLY A 35 9.84 10.49 -4.33
N ILE A 36 10.77 11.09 -3.58
CA ILE A 36 10.67 12.46 -3.08
C ILE A 36 11.94 13.19 -3.52
N GLY A 37 11.82 14.01 -4.56
CA GLY A 37 12.88 14.93 -4.99
C GLY A 37 12.64 16.35 -4.49
N ASP A 38 13.60 17.24 -4.81
CA ASP A 38 13.52 18.66 -4.47
C ASP A 38 12.41 19.38 -5.24
N THR A 39 12.24 19.01 -6.52
CA THR A 39 11.29 19.66 -7.44
C THR A 39 10.03 18.85 -7.70
N GLU A 40 10.04 17.54 -7.46
CA GLU A 40 8.95 16.65 -7.83
C GLU A 40 8.81 15.43 -6.92
N LEU A 41 7.59 14.90 -6.87
CA LEU A 41 7.23 13.64 -6.24
C LEU A 41 6.96 12.61 -7.35
N THR A 42 7.41 11.39 -7.13
CA THR A 42 7.07 10.25 -7.98
C THR A 42 6.05 9.38 -7.26
N ILE A 43 4.87 9.24 -7.85
CA ILE A 43 3.76 8.47 -7.28
C ILE A 43 3.40 7.36 -8.26
N LEU A 44 3.40 6.12 -7.79
CA LEU A 44 2.88 4.99 -8.54
C LEU A 44 1.35 4.97 -8.41
N ASP A 45 0.65 4.99 -9.54
CA ASP A 45 -0.80 4.79 -9.58
C ASP A 45 -1.12 3.31 -9.30
N MET A 46 -1.97 3.10 -8.31
CA MET A 46 -2.47 1.79 -7.93
C MET A 46 -3.98 1.73 -8.16
N HIS A 47 -4.41 0.78 -8.96
CA HIS A 47 -5.84 0.54 -9.13
C HIS A 47 -6.42 -0.14 -7.88
N GLN A 48 -7.53 0.42 -7.37
CA GLN A 48 -8.19 -0.07 -6.16
C GLN A 48 -8.76 -1.49 -6.31
N GLU A 49 -9.30 -1.82 -7.49
CA GLU A 49 -9.94 -3.12 -7.72
C GLU A 49 -8.96 -4.30 -7.58
N PRO A 50 -7.76 -4.30 -8.20
CA PRO A 50 -6.74 -5.30 -7.92
C PRO A 50 -6.34 -5.38 -6.44
N LEU A 51 -6.24 -4.24 -5.75
CA LEU A 51 -5.89 -4.21 -4.33
C LEU A 51 -6.93 -4.92 -3.46
N LEU A 52 -8.23 -4.70 -3.73
CA LEU A 52 -9.32 -5.35 -3.00
C LEU A 52 -9.45 -6.84 -3.29
N HIS A 53 -8.96 -7.30 -4.44
CA HIS A 53 -8.99 -8.71 -4.83
C HIS A 53 -7.75 -9.51 -4.40
N GLN A 54 -6.81 -8.89 -3.69
CA GLN A 54 -5.67 -9.59 -3.11
C GLN A 54 -6.13 -10.70 -2.16
N GLU A 55 -5.34 -11.75 -2.09
CA GLU A 55 -5.56 -12.86 -1.17
C GLU A 55 -4.21 -13.34 -0.65
N ALA A 56 -4.15 -13.65 0.64
CA ALA A 56 -3.03 -14.36 1.25
C ALA A 56 -3.58 -15.47 2.13
N TRP A 57 -3.19 -16.71 1.87
CA TRP A 57 -3.64 -17.89 2.62
C TRP A 57 -5.17 -17.94 2.81
N GLY A 58 -5.93 -17.67 1.75
CA GLY A 58 -7.41 -17.63 1.76
C GLY A 58 -8.03 -16.39 2.43
N LEU A 59 -7.23 -15.48 2.98
CA LEU A 59 -7.69 -14.23 3.58
C LEU A 59 -7.76 -13.12 2.53
N LYS A 60 -8.95 -12.52 2.38
CA LYS A 60 -9.17 -11.33 1.55
C LYS A 60 -9.31 -10.08 2.42
N PRO A 61 -8.76 -8.93 1.99
CA PRO A 61 -8.96 -7.67 2.68
C PRO A 61 -10.43 -7.24 2.61
N ARG A 62 -10.92 -6.61 3.67
CA ARG A 62 -12.33 -6.14 3.76
C ARG A 62 -12.53 -4.71 3.27
N ASP A 63 -11.46 -3.94 3.22
CA ASP A 63 -11.45 -2.53 2.84
C ASP A 63 -10.09 -2.17 2.24
N ILE A 64 -9.97 -0.95 1.72
CA ILE A 64 -8.74 -0.48 1.09
C ILE A 64 -7.57 -0.40 2.07
N TYR A 65 -7.80 -0.09 3.35
CA TYR A 65 -6.74 0.01 4.34
C TYR A 65 -6.12 -1.36 4.65
N GLN A 66 -6.95 -2.40 4.80
CA GLN A 66 -6.47 -3.78 4.91
C GLN A 66 -5.80 -4.24 3.62
N SER A 67 -6.28 -3.79 2.45
CA SER A 67 -5.67 -4.11 1.16
C SER A 67 -4.27 -3.54 1.03
N LEU A 68 -4.06 -2.29 1.44
CA LEU A 68 -2.76 -1.64 1.45
C LEU A 68 -1.82 -2.25 2.49
N ALA A 69 -2.34 -2.58 3.68
CA ALA A 69 -1.57 -3.29 4.68
C ALA A 69 -1.11 -4.67 4.19
N LEU A 70 -2.01 -5.43 3.56
CA LEU A 70 -1.69 -6.74 2.99
C LEU A 70 -0.69 -6.62 1.85
N TYR A 71 -0.89 -5.65 0.97
CA TYR A 71 0.01 -5.36 -0.14
C TYR A 71 1.43 -5.05 0.36
N ALA A 72 1.57 -4.17 1.35
CA ALA A 72 2.86 -3.85 1.95
C ALA A 72 3.49 -5.05 2.69
N LEU A 73 2.67 -5.89 3.35
CA LEU A 73 3.17 -7.11 3.99
C LEU A 73 3.74 -8.11 2.99
N LEU A 74 3.11 -8.25 1.81
CA LEU A 74 3.49 -9.20 0.77
C LEU A 74 4.61 -8.71 -0.16
N ASP A 75 5.03 -7.44 -0.05
CA ASP A 75 6.09 -6.88 -0.88
C ASP A 75 7.47 -7.34 -0.37
N PRO A 76 8.23 -8.13 -1.15
CA PRO A 76 9.54 -8.65 -0.73
C PRO A 76 10.61 -7.57 -0.56
N ASP A 77 10.41 -6.38 -1.14
CA ASP A 77 11.35 -5.26 -0.99
C ASP A 77 11.15 -4.50 0.34
N ILE A 78 10.09 -4.81 1.10
CA ILE A 78 9.78 -4.18 2.39
C ILE A 78 10.22 -5.09 3.55
N HIS A 79 11.30 -4.73 4.22
CA HIS A 79 11.85 -5.53 5.32
C HIS A 79 11.10 -5.40 6.65
N LEU A 80 10.37 -4.30 6.85
CA LEU A 80 9.67 -4.02 8.10
C LEU A 80 8.35 -3.31 7.83
N VAL A 81 7.27 -3.90 8.33
CA VAL A 81 5.93 -3.31 8.31
C VAL A 81 5.44 -3.14 9.75
N ASN A 82 5.04 -1.91 10.10
CA ASN A 82 4.36 -1.64 11.37
C ASN A 82 2.87 -1.45 11.10
N LEU A 83 2.02 -2.24 11.76
CA LEU A 83 0.57 -2.13 11.63
C LEU A 83 -0.02 -1.42 12.85
N SER A 84 -0.57 -0.23 12.63
CA SER A 84 -1.32 0.53 13.63
C SER A 84 -2.79 0.63 13.25
N GLY A 85 -3.69 0.54 14.24
CA GLY A 85 -5.13 0.67 14.01
C GLY A 85 -5.94 0.17 15.21
N ALA A 86 -7.25 0.43 15.19
CA ALA A 86 -8.16 0.07 16.28
C ALA A 86 -8.13 -1.43 16.65
N ALA A 87 -8.52 -1.77 17.87
CA ALA A 87 -8.71 -3.16 18.26
C ALA A 87 -9.73 -3.84 17.32
N GLY A 88 -9.45 -5.07 16.91
CA GLY A 88 -10.31 -5.80 15.96
C GLY A 88 -10.13 -5.46 14.47
N SER A 89 -9.24 -4.51 14.11
CA SER A 89 -8.99 -4.13 12.71
C SER A 89 -8.27 -5.19 11.85
N GLY A 90 -7.96 -6.36 12.40
CA GLY A 90 -7.38 -7.48 11.65
C GLY A 90 -5.85 -7.47 11.49
N LYS A 91 -5.11 -6.60 12.19
CA LYS A 91 -3.63 -6.51 12.09
C LYS A 91 -2.92 -7.85 12.24
N THR A 92 -3.21 -8.59 13.31
CA THR A 92 -2.54 -9.85 13.62
C THR A 92 -2.86 -10.94 12.61
N ILE A 93 -4.12 -11.03 12.16
CA ILE A 93 -4.52 -12.04 11.17
C ILE A 93 -3.95 -11.74 9.78
N LEU A 94 -3.88 -10.47 9.38
CA LEU A 94 -3.22 -10.05 8.14
C LEU A 94 -1.73 -10.39 8.16
N ALA A 95 -1.03 -10.04 9.24
CA ALA A 95 0.39 -10.35 9.40
C ALA A 95 0.65 -11.86 9.37
N LEU A 96 -0.18 -12.65 10.04
CA LEU A 96 -0.06 -14.11 10.06
C LEU A 96 -0.31 -14.73 8.68
N ALA A 97 -1.36 -14.30 7.97
CA ALA A 97 -1.67 -14.79 6.63
C ALA A 97 -0.54 -14.48 5.65
N ALA A 98 -0.03 -13.25 5.66
CA ALA A 98 1.10 -12.85 4.80
C ALA A 98 2.38 -13.64 5.13
N ALA A 99 2.66 -13.87 6.41
CA ALA A 99 3.81 -14.66 6.82
C ALA A 99 3.73 -16.11 6.33
N ILE A 100 2.55 -16.75 6.43
CA ILE A 100 2.35 -18.11 5.91
C ILE A 100 2.52 -18.13 4.39
N GLU A 101 1.88 -17.20 3.67
CA GLU A 101 1.97 -17.08 2.22
C GLU A 101 3.44 -17.02 1.73
N GLN A 102 4.25 -16.16 2.34
CA GLN A 102 5.66 -15.99 1.98
C GLN A 102 6.52 -17.23 2.26
N THR A 103 6.13 -18.06 3.23
CA THR A 103 6.87 -19.30 3.54
C THR A 103 6.43 -20.50 2.71
N MET A 104 5.17 -20.55 2.28
CA MET A 104 4.62 -21.70 1.53
C MET A 104 4.75 -21.55 0.02
N VAL A 105 4.85 -20.31 -0.49
CA VAL A 105 4.92 -20.00 -1.93
C VAL A 105 6.36 -19.73 -2.40
N SER A 106 7.35 -20.40 -1.79
CA SER A 106 8.75 -20.36 -2.25
C SER A 106 9.01 -21.28 -3.44
#